data_AF-A0A4Y8N4D5-F1
#
_entry.id   AF-A0A4Y8N4D5-F1
#
_cell.length_a   1.000
_cell.length_b   1.000
_cell.length_c   1.000
_cell.angle_alpha   90.00
_cell.angle_beta   90.00
_cell.angle_gamma   90.00
#
_symmetry.space_group_name_H-M   'P 1'
#
loop_
_entity.id
_entity.type
_entity.pdbx_description
1 polymer ?
#
loop_
_entity_poly.entity_id
_entity_poly.type
_entity_poly.pdbx_seq_one_letter_code
_entity_poly.pdbx_strand_id
1 'polypeptide(L)' 'MTEKDRAFLVEALELLMRERSNALRIATDVAKARGDRAPDVQEFGLGDILRLSRQLADETSAESASR' A
#
# COMPACT_ATOMS: atom_id res chain seq x y z
N MET A 1 -1.90 -14.25 -15.17
CA MET A 1 -0.83 -13.26 -14.88
C MET A 1 0.47 -14.03 -14.75
N THR A 2 1.60 -13.54 -15.25
CA THR A 2 2.87 -14.27 -15.07
C THR A 2 3.46 -13.97 -13.69
N GLU A 3 4.36 -14.83 -13.20
CA GLU A 3 5.09 -14.59 -11.95
C GLU A 3 5.89 -13.27 -11.99
N LYS A 4 6.42 -12.94 -13.18
CA LYS A 4 7.14 -11.68 -13.40
C LYS A 4 6.21 -10.47 -13.27
N ASP A 5 5.02 -10.54 -13.84
CA ASP A 5 4.02 -9.46 -13.70
C ASP A 5 3.59 -9.29 -12.25
N ARG A 6 3.42 -10.40 -11.52
CA ARG A 6 3.10 -10.38 -10.08
C ARG A 6 4.21 -9.71 -9.28
N ALA A 7 5.47 -10.10 -9.49
CA ALA A 7 6.61 -9.50 -8.81
C ALA A 7 6.69 -7.97 -9.04
N PHE A 8 6.46 -7.52 -10.28
CA PHE A 8 6.38 -6.08 -10.58
C PHE A 8 5.24 -5.39 -9.84
N LEU A 9 4.07 -6.01 -9.74
CA LEU A 9 2.94 -5.43 -9.01
C LEU A 9 3.22 -5.34 -7.50
N VAL A 10 3.87 -6.35 -6.92
CA VAL A 10 4.28 -6.32 -5.51
C VAL A 10 5.24 -5.17 -5.26
N GLU A 11 6.30 -5.05 -6.07
CA GLU A 11 7.27 -3.96 -5.96
C GLU A 11 6.59 -2.58 -6.12
N ALA A 12 5.68 -2.45 -7.09
CA ALA A 12 4.94 -1.20 -7.30
C ALA A 12 4.05 -0.84 -6.10
N LEU A 13 3.40 -1.81 -5.47
CA LEU A 13 2.59 -1.58 -4.27
C LEU A 13 3.45 -1.23 -3.05
N GLU A 14 4.64 -1.80 -2.91
CA GLU A 14 5.59 -1.43 -1.85
C GLU A 14 6.08 0.01 -2.01
N LEU A 15 6.45 0.40 -3.24
CA LEU A 15 6.83 1.78 -3.55
C LEU A 15 5.67 2.76 -3.29
N LEU A 16 4.46 2.40 -3.72
CA LEU A 16 3.27 3.22 -3.50
C LEU A 16 2.92 3.35 -2.02
N MET A 17 3.06 2.27 -1.24
CA MET A 17 2.86 2.25 0.21
C MET A 17 3.78 3.25 0.90
N ARG A 18 5.07 3.22 0.55
CA ARG A 18 6.08 4.12 1.10
C ARG A 18 5.74 5.58 0.80
N GLU A 19 5.40 5.87 -0.45
CA GLU A 19 5.09 7.25 -0.87
C GLU A 19 3.83 7.78 -0.19
N ARG A 20 2.76 6.99 -0.13
CA ARG A 20 1.52 7.40 0.53
C ARG A 20 1.67 7.55 2.04
N SER A 21 2.49 6.70 2.67
CA SER A 21 2.83 6.84 4.09
C SER A 21 3.62 8.13 4.36
N ASN A 22 4.56 8.48 3.48
CA ASN A 22 5.28 9.76 3.57
C ASN A 22 4.34 10.96 3.41
N ALA A 23 3.41 10.89 2.45
CA ALA A 23 2.43 11.94 2.23
C ALA A 23 1.52 12.13 3.46
N LEU A 24 1.05 11.04 4.08
CA LEU A 24 0.27 11.08 5.32
C LEU A 24 1.06 11.75 6.46
N ARG A 25 2.33 11.38 6.62
CA ARG A 25 3.21 11.98 7.63
C ARG A 25 3.34 13.49 7.42
N ILE A 26 3.65 13.93 6.21
CA ILE A 26 3.80 15.35 5.87
C ILE A 26 2.48 16.10 6.12
N ALA A 27 1.35 15.55 5.65
CA ALA A 27 0.05 16.17 5.86
C ALA A 27 -0.33 16.28 7.34
N THR A 28 0.02 15.27 8.14
CA THR A 28 -0.16 15.28 9.60
C THR A 28 0.69 16.37 10.26
N ASP A 29 1.96 16.49 9.88
CA ASP A 29 2.87 17.52 10.40
C ASP A 29 2.35 18.93 10.07
N VAL A 30 1.85 19.13 8.84
CA VAL A 30 1.27 20.40 8.40
C VAL A 30 -0.04 20.72 9.14
N ALA A 31 -0.95 19.75 9.28
CA ALA A 31 -2.21 19.94 10.01
C ALA A 31 -1.94 20.31 11.46
N LYS A 32 -1.00 19.62 12.11
CA LYS A 32 -0.56 19.92 13.48
C LYS A 32 -0.01 21.33 13.61
N ALA A 33 0.83 21.78 12.67
CA ALA A 33 1.40 23.13 12.69
C ALA A 33 0.33 24.23 12.52
N ARG A 34 -0.78 23.92 11.85
CA ARG A 34 -1.90 24.84 11.60
C ARG A 34 -2.98 24.81 12.69
N GLY A 35 -2.95 23.81 13.58
CA GLY A 35 -4.03 23.56 14.54
C GLY A 35 -5.25 22.88 13.92
N ASP A 36 -5.09 22.30 12.72
CA ASP A 36 -6.14 21.58 12.01
C ASP A 36 -6.25 20.13 12.50
N ARG A 37 -7.38 19.48 12.17
CA ARG A 37 -7.55 18.03 12.38
C ARG A 37 -6.53 17.26 11.53
N ALA A 38 -5.85 16.28 12.12
CA ALA A 38 -5.01 15.36 11.36
C ALA A 38 -5.84 14.55 10.34
N PRO A 39 -5.30 14.29 9.14
CA PRO A 39 -5.99 13.48 8.15
C PRO A 39 -6.06 12.01 8.57
N ASP A 40 -7.10 11.32 8.13
CA ASP A 40 -7.28 9.89 8.36
C ASP A 40 -6.40 9.06 7.41
N VAL A 41 -5.95 7.89 7.88
CA VAL A 41 -5.16 6.95 7.08
C VAL A 41 -5.88 6.49 5.81
N GLN A 42 -7.21 6.43 5.83
CA GLN A 42 -8.04 6.05 4.69
C GLN A 42 -8.02 7.12 3.58
N GLU A 43 -7.80 8.40 3.93
CA GLU A 43 -7.67 9.48 2.95
C GLU A 43 -6.42 9.31 2.07
N PHE A 44 -5.47 8.46 2.49
CA PHE A 44 -4.24 8.13 1.76
C PHE A 44 -4.26 6.74 1.11
N GLY A 45 -5.36 5.98 1.22
CA GLY A 45 -5.53 4.70 0.55
C GLY A 45 -4.61 3.57 1.04
N LEU A 46 -3.98 3.70 2.21
CA LEU A 46 -3.03 2.68 2.71
C LEU A 46 -3.71 1.34 2.95
N GLY A 47 -4.97 1.35 3.40
CA GLY A 47 -5.76 0.13 3.61
C GLY A 47 -5.95 -0.68 2.33
N ASP A 48 -6.22 -0.01 1.21
CA ASP A 48 -6.38 -0.67 -0.09
C ASP A 48 -5.07 -1.21 -0.63
N ILE A 49 -3.97 -0.46 -0.49
CA ILE A 49 -2.64 -0.92 -0.92
C ILE A 49 -2.25 -2.19 -0.12
N LEU A 50 -2.46 -2.19 1.20
CA LEU A 50 -2.23 -3.37 2.05
C LEU A 50 -3.11 -4.55 1.63
N ARG A 51 -4.39 -4.31 1.31
CA ARG A 51 -5.31 -5.35 0.88
C ARG A 51 -4.87 -5.96 -0.45
N LEU A 52 -4.51 -5.14 -1.43
CA LEU A 52 -4.02 -5.58 -2.75
C LEU A 52 -2.71 -6.37 -2.62
N SER A 53 -1.78 -5.90 -1.78
CA SER A 53 -0.52 -6.60 -1.54
C SER A 53 -0.74 -8.01 -0.97
N ARG A 54 -1.66 -8.17 0.00
CA ARG A 54 -2.04 -9.49 0.52
C ARG A 54 -2.68 -10.38 -0.52
N GLN A 55 -3.61 -9.86 -1.33
CA GLN A 55 -4.24 -10.62 -2.40
C GLN A 55 -3.19 -11.17 -3.38
N LEU A 56 -2.18 -10.37 -3.71
CA LEU A 56 -1.10 -10.82 -4.58
C LEU A 56 -0.18 -11.86 -3.92
N ALA A 57 0.02 -11.83 -2.61
CA ALA A 57 0.81 -12.84 -1.90
C ALA A 57 0.07 -14.17 -1.72
N ASP A 58 -1.24 -14.11 -1.44
CA ASP A 58 -2.08 -15.29 -1.21
C ASP A 58 -2.26 -16.12 -2.49
N GLU A 59 -2.39 -15.46 -3.64
CA GLU A 59 -2.49 -16.13 -4.94
C GLU A 59 -1.20 -16.89 -5.32
N THR A 60 -0.02 -16.43 -4.91
CA THR A 60 1.25 -17.17 -5.09
C THR A 60 1.24 -18.50 -4.35
N SER A 61 0.64 -18.52 -3.16
CA SER A 61 0.55 -19.72 -2.32
C SER A 61 -0.41 -20.75 -2.92
N ALA A 62 -1.49 -20.30 -3.55
CA ALA A 62 -2.45 -21.17 -4.23
C ALA A 62 -1.90 -21.79 -5.52
N GLU A 63 -1.14 -21.04 -6.34
CA GLU A 63 -0.52 -21.57 -7.57
C GLU A 63 0.60 -22.57 -7.27
N SER A 64 1.34 -22.38 -6.17
CA SER A 64 2.41 -23.30 -5.75
C SER A 64 1.89 -24.62 -5.19
N ALA A 65 0.69 -24.63 -4.58
CA ALA A 65 0.05 -25.85 -4.05
C ALA A 65 -0.68 -26.70 -5.12
N SER A 66 -0.90 -26.12 -6.31
CA SER A 66 -1.59 -26.80 -7.43
C SER A 66 -0.63 -27.36 -8.49
N ARG A 67 0.69 -27.25 -8.30
CA ARG A 67 1.74 -27.81 -9.15
C ARG A 67 2.44 -28.98 -8.45
#